data_AF-A0A9W5IVA3-F1
#
_entry.id   AF-A0A9W5IVA3-F1
#
_cell.length_a   1.000
_cell.length_b   1.000
_cell.length_c   1.000
_cell.angle_alpha   90.00
_cell.angle_beta   90.00
_cell.angle_gamma   90.00
#
_symmetry.space_group_name_H-M   'P 1'
#
loop_
_entity.id
_entity.type
_entity.pdbx_description
1 polymer ?
#
loop_
_entity_poly.entity_id
_entity_poly.type
_entity_poly.pdbx_seq_one_letter_code
_entity_poly.pdbx_strand_id
1 'polypeptide(L)'
;MKKVLFFSVILMGTAFCYAQENTTHKKDVCPKSMLENIEEIDYDCLDILDGRLEKEIDEKYKILYQRVKKKDIALHALPASYFTKVRKTWNAYKDQLCSDPTNDTDLKSAADWYILKCRIEQSQAHLKALKRF
;
A
#
# COMPACT_ATOMS: atom_id res chain seq x y z
N MET A 1 -52.25 41.80 37.80
CA MET A 1 -51.04 42.15 37.02
C MET A 1 -50.50 40.90 36.35
N LYS A 2 -50.08 41.04 35.09
CA LYS A 2 -49.61 40.01 34.16
C LYS A 2 -48.49 39.12 34.73
N LYS A 3 -48.51 37.83 34.37
CA LYS A 3 -47.54 37.20 33.46
C LYS A 3 -47.95 35.74 33.16
N VAL A 4 -48.40 35.54 31.92
CA VAL A 4 -48.49 34.25 31.27
C VAL A 4 -47.11 33.98 30.68
N LEU A 5 -46.52 32.82 30.96
CA LEU A 5 -45.39 32.28 30.20
C LEU A 5 -45.80 30.90 29.70
N PHE A 6 -46.12 30.86 28.41
CA PHE A 6 -46.17 29.64 27.61
C PHE A 6 -44.77 29.04 27.55
N PHE A 7 -44.63 27.77 27.92
CA PHE A 7 -43.49 26.96 27.50
C PHE A 7 -43.98 25.85 26.58
N SER A 8 -43.37 25.87 25.40
CA SER A 8 -43.63 25.05 24.22
C SER A 8 -43.41 23.57 24.50
N VAL A 9 -44.31 22.76 23.96
CA VAL A 9 -44.10 21.35 23.63
C VAL A 9 -42.97 21.25 22.60
N ILE A 10 -41.93 20.45 22.87
CA ILE A 10 -41.38 19.50 21.89
C ILE A 10 -40.98 18.23 22.65
N LEU A 11 -41.91 17.29 22.70
CA LEU A 11 -41.61 15.86 22.70
C LEU A 11 -41.03 15.54 21.33
N MET A 12 -39.77 15.13 21.24
CA MET A 12 -39.30 14.30 20.13
C MET A 12 -37.96 13.66 20.48
N GLY A 13 -38.04 12.35 20.76
CA GLY A 13 -37.03 11.36 20.43
C GLY A 13 -35.62 11.60 20.95
N THR A 14 -35.31 11.04 22.12
CA THR A 14 -33.97 10.50 22.35
C THR A 14 -33.74 9.37 21.33
N ALA A 15 -33.29 9.71 20.13
CA ALA A 15 -32.66 8.76 19.25
C ALA A 15 -31.34 8.38 19.93
N PHE A 16 -31.40 7.30 20.72
CA PHE A 16 -30.23 6.62 21.21
C PHE A 16 -29.28 6.40 20.03
N CYS A 17 -28.04 6.85 20.24
CA CYS A 17 -26.92 6.51 19.40
C CYS A 17 -26.81 4.97 19.35
N TYR A 18 -27.31 4.38 18.28
CA TYR A 18 -26.78 3.12 17.80
C TYR A 18 -26.02 3.47 16.53
N ALA A 19 -24.74 3.84 16.69
CA ALA A 19 -23.77 3.50 15.67
C ALA A 19 -23.75 1.98 15.64
N GLN A 20 -24.65 1.40 14.86
CA GLN A 20 -24.66 -0.01 14.58
C GLN A 20 -23.36 -0.30 13.86
N GLU A 21 -22.42 -0.89 14.60
CA GLU A 21 -21.22 -1.49 14.06
C GLU A 21 -21.68 -2.59 13.10
N ASN A 22 -21.91 -2.21 11.85
CA ASN A 22 -22.16 -3.15 10.77
C ASN A 22 -20.86 -3.94 10.58
N THR A 23 -20.81 -5.09 11.22
CA THR A 23 -19.96 -6.23 10.90
C THR A 23 -20.37 -6.80 9.54
N THR A 24 -20.26 -5.98 8.50
CA THR A 24 -20.33 -6.42 7.10
C THR A 24 -18.97 -6.14 6.51
N HIS A 25 -18.23 -7.20 6.16
CA HIS A 25 -16.96 -7.20 5.42
C HIS A 25 -16.63 -5.82 4.84
N LYS A 26 -15.68 -5.09 5.44
CA LYS A 26 -15.07 -3.93 4.78
C LYS A 26 -14.47 -4.44 3.48
N LYS A 27 -15.20 -4.32 2.37
CA LYS A 27 -14.65 -4.58 1.05
C LYS A 27 -13.49 -3.62 0.89
N ASP A 28 -12.29 -4.16 0.77
CA ASP A 28 -11.10 -3.37 0.49
C ASP A 28 -11.35 -2.60 -0.81
N VAL A 29 -11.08 -1.29 -0.81
CA VAL A 29 -11.36 -0.40 -1.95
C VAL A 29 -10.54 -0.82 -3.17
N CYS A 30 -9.32 -1.32 -2.94
CA CYS A 30 -8.41 -1.81 -3.98
C CYS A 30 -7.90 -3.20 -3.56
N PRO A 31 -8.70 -4.27 -3.74
CA PRO A 31 -8.31 -5.61 -3.32
C PRO A 31 -7.05 -6.06 -4.06
N LYS A 32 -6.15 -6.78 -3.36
CA LYS A 32 -4.89 -7.26 -3.96
C LYS A 32 -5.09 -8.12 -5.21
N SER A 33 -6.22 -8.80 -5.35
CA SER A 33 -6.56 -9.59 -6.55
C SER A 33 -6.56 -8.75 -7.83
N MET A 34 -6.73 -7.43 -7.73
CA MET A 34 -6.63 -6.53 -8.89
C MET A 34 -5.25 -6.61 -9.55
N LEU A 35 -4.18 -6.87 -8.79
CA LEU A 35 -2.83 -7.03 -9.32
C LEU A 35 -2.67 -8.19 -10.33
N GLU A 36 -3.67 -9.06 -10.48
CA GLU A 36 -3.70 -10.11 -11.50
C GLU A 36 -4.08 -9.55 -12.88
N ASN A 37 -4.81 -8.44 -12.95
CA ASN A 37 -5.27 -7.76 -14.18
C ASN A 37 -4.99 -6.26 -14.10
N ILE A 38 -3.71 -5.87 -14.13
CA ILE A 38 -3.27 -4.49 -13.93
C ILE A 38 -3.83 -3.52 -14.99
N GLU A 39 -4.16 -4.02 -16.18
CA GLU A 39 -4.63 -3.21 -17.32
C GLU A 39 -5.98 -2.52 -17.11
N GLU A 40 -6.80 -3.01 -16.18
CA GLU A 40 -8.13 -2.45 -15.91
C GLU A 40 -8.19 -1.67 -14.59
N ILE A 41 -7.05 -1.48 -13.91
CA ILE A 41 -6.98 -0.80 -12.62
C ILE A 41 -6.87 0.71 -12.81
N ASP A 42 -7.75 1.44 -12.12
CA ASP A 42 -7.67 2.89 -12.01
C ASP A 42 -6.38 3.36 -11.31
N TYR A 43 -5.92 4.56 -11.67
CA TYR A 43 -4.69 5.15 -11.16
C TYR A 43 -4.63 5.16 -9.63
N ASP A 44 -5.72 5.57 -8.98
CA ASP A 44 -5.76 5.69 -7.51
C ASP A 44 -5.60 4.32 -6.84
N CYS A 45 -6.11 3.26 -7.45
CA CYS A 45 -5.88 1.91 -6.97
C CYS A 45 -4.46 1.42 -7.24
N LEU A 46 -3.83 1.79 -8.37
CA LEU A 46 -2.42 1.47 -8.61
C LEU A 46 -1.51 2.06 -7.55
N ASP A 47 -1.68 3.34 -7.20
CA ASP A 47 -0.85 4.00 -6.18
C ASP A 47 -0.98 3.32 -4.81
N ILE A 48 -2.22 2.97 -4.42
CA ILE A 48 -2.47 2.20 -3.19
C ILE A 48 -1.80 0.82 -3.24
N LEU A 49 -1.89 0.11 -4.37
CA LEU A 49 -1.33 -1.23 -4.53
C LEU A 49 0.20 -1.21 -4.56
N ASP A 50 0.82 -0.23 -5.22
CA ASP A 50 2.27 -0.02 -5.20
C ASP A 50 2.76 0.22 -3.77
N GLY A 51 2.11 1.13 -3.03
CA GLY A 51 2.45 1.39 -1.63
C GLY A 51 2.29 0.17 -0.71
N ARG A 52 1.35 -0.73 -1.00
CA ARG A 52 1.20 -2.00 -0.27
C ARG A 52 2.32 -2.97 -0.60
N LEU A 53 2.71 -3.09 -1.87
CA LEU A 53 3.81 -3.95 -2.30
C LEU A 53 5.15 -3.50 -1.69
N GLU A 54 5.42 -2.19 -1.66
CA GLU A 54 6.64 -1.65 -1.02
C GLU A 54 6.71 -2.01 0.47
N LYS A 55 5.58 -1.92 1.19
CA LYS A 55 5.51 -2.36 2.60
C LYS A 55 5.81 -3.86 2.75
N GLU A 56 5.27 -4.69 1.86
CA GLU A 56 5.56 -6.14 1.88
C GLU A 56 7.03 -6.45 1.62
N ILE A 57 7.65 -5.75 0.66
CA ILE A 57 9.08 -5.87 0.36
C ILE A 57 9.91 -5.47 1.59
N ASP A 58 9.55 -4.36 2.24
CA ASP A 58 10.20 -3.89 3.47
C ASP A 58 10.13 -4.91 4.60
N GLU A 59 8.96 -5.50 4.83
CA GLU A 59 8.79 -6.55 5.83
C GLU A 59 9.58 -7.80 5.49
N LYS A 60 9.62 -8.20 4.22
CA LYS A 60 10.44 -9.34 3.79
C LYS A 60 11.93 -9.08 4.04
N TYR A 61 12.44 -7.88 3.76
CA TYR A 61 13.81 -7.51 4.11
C TYR A 61 14.07 -7.55 5.63
N LYS A 62 13.15 -7.00 6.45
CA LYS A 62 13.26 -7.08 7.93
C LYS A 62 13.38 -8.52 8.41
N ILE A 63 12.56 -9.43 7.86
CA ILE A 63 12.62 -10.86 8.17
C ILE A 63 13.97 -11.46 7.74
N LEU A 64 14.46 -11.15 6.54
CA LEU A 64 15.76 -11.64 6.07
C LEU A 64 16.89 -11.19 6.98
N TYR A 65 16.92 -9.93 7.40
CA TYR A 65 17.92 -9.43 8.35
C TYR A 65 17.85 -10.14 9.71
N GLN A 66 16.65 -10.44 10.21
CA GLN A 66 16.50 -11.22 11.43
C GLN A 66 17.02 -12.66 11.27
N ARG A 67 16.77 -13.29 10.12
CA ARG A 67 17.26 -14.64 9.82
C ARG A 67 18.79 -14.68 9.70
N VAL A 68 19.40 -13.65 9.11
CA VAL A 68 20.87 -13.49 9.11
C VAL A 68 21.40 -13.40 10.54
N LYS A 69 20.79 -12.57 11.42
CA LYS A 69 21.19 -12.47 12.84
C LYS A 69 21.10 -13.81 13.56
N LYS A 70 20.10 -14.62 13.23
CA LYS A 70 19.89 -15.97 13.77
C LYS A 70 20.78 -17.05 13.12
N LYS A 71 21.67 -16.67 12.18
CA LYS A 71 22.55 -17.59 11.43
C LYS A 71 21.77 -18.72 10.74
N ASP A 72 20.63 -18.37 10.13
CA ASP A 72 19.82 -19.32 9.38
C ASP A 72 20.63 -19.96 8.23
N ILE A 73 20.79 -21.28 8.30
CA ILE A 73 21.56 -22.07 7.33
C ILE A 73 20.94 -22.06 5.93
N ALA A 74 19.63 -21.86 5.81
CA ALA A 74 18.93 -21.77 4.53
C ALA A 74 19.33 -20.52 3.73
N LEU A 75 19.92 -19.52 4.40
CA LEU A 75 20.49 -18.35 3.73
C LEU A 75 21.91 -18.57 3.21
N HIS A 76 22.46 -19.79 3.30
CA HIS A 76 23.79 -20.15 2.79
C HIS A 76 24.90 -19.18 3.23
N ALA A 77 24.86 -18.75 4.49
CA ALA A 77 25.80 -17.80 5.10
C ALA A 77 25.86 -16.41 4.42
N LEU A 78 24.83 -16.02 3.66
CA LEU A 78 24.75 -14.68 3.08
C LEU A 78 24.68 -13.62 4.21
N PRO A 79 25.56 -12.60 4.19
CA PRO A 79 25.59 -11.56 5.22
C PRO A 79 24.49 -10.50 5.01
N ALA A 80 24.22 -9.70 6.04
CA ALA A 80 23.26 -8.60 5.95
C ALA A 80 23.63 -7.59 4.84
N SER A 81 24.93 -7.36 4.63
CA SER A 81 25.46 -6.48 3.59
C SER A 81 25.09 -6.94 2.18
N TYR A 82 24.90 -8.24 1.94
CA TYR A 82 24.39 -8.76 0.67
C TYR A 82 22.98 -8.24 0.41
N PHE A 83 22.06 -8.41 1.37
CA PHE A 83 20.68 -7.95 1.22
C PHE A 83 20.57 -6.43 1.14
N THR A 84 21.41 -5.69 1.85
CA THR A 84 21.52 -4.22 1.72
C THR A 84 21.93 -3.82 0.30
N LYS A 85 22.93 -4.50 -0.29
CA LYS A 85 23.35 -4.26 -1.67
C LYS A 85 22.23 -4.58 -2.65
N VAL A 86 21.59 -5.74 -2.52
CA VAL A 86 20.45 -6.13 -3.37
C VAL A 86 19.35 -5.08 -3.33
N ARG A 87 18.96 -4.61 -2.13
CA ARG A 87 17.93 -3.57 -1.98
C ARG A 87 18.32 -2.28 -2.69
N LYS A 88 19.54 -1.80 -2.46
CA LYS A 88 20.03 -0.55 -3.07
C LYS A 88 20.08 -0.66 -4.60
N THR A 89 20.62 -1.76 -5.13
CA THR A 89 20.72 -1.98 -6.56
C THR A 89 19.35 -2.13 -7.21
N TRP A 90 18.43 -2.87 -6.59
CA TRP A 90 17.08 -3.03 -7.11
C TRP A 90 16.31 -1.70 -7.12
N ASN A 91 16.39 -0.89 -6.05
CA ASN A 91 15.77 0.44 -6.04
C ASN A 91 16.28 1.30 -7.20
N ALA A 92 17.60 1.42 -7.34
CA ALA A 92 18.19 2.22 -8.42
C ALA A 92 17.79 1.70 -9.82
N TYR A 93 17.75 0.38 -10.00
CA TYR A 93 17.30 -0.23 -11.25
C TYR A 93 15.83 0.07 -11.54
N LYS A 94 14.94 -0.10 -10.54
CA LYS A 94 13.51 0.20 -10.67
C LYS A 94 13.27 1.67 -11.00
N ASP A 95 13.95 2.58 -10.29
CA ASP A 95 13.81 4.02 -10.51
C ASP A 95 14.29 4.42 -11.91
N GLN A 96 15.39 3.83 -12.39
CA GLN A 96 15.87 4.05 -13.76
C GLN A 96 14.90 3.49 -14.81
N LEU A 97 14.41 2.26 -14.62
CA LEU A 97 13.56 1.57 -15.59
C LEU A 97 12.16 2.18 -15.68
N CYS A 98 11.58 2.53 -14.54
CA CYS A 98 10.22 3.04 -14.41
C CYS A 98 10.24 4.55 -14.15
N SER A 99 10.93 5.31 -15.00
CA SER A 99 10.92 6.77 -14.99
C SER A 99 10.51 7.31 -16.36
N ASP A 100 9.87 8.47 -16.35
CA ASP A 100 9.68 9.27 -17.56
C ASP A 100 10.60 10.50 -17.48
N PRO A 101 11.71 10.52 -18.24
CA PRO A 101 12.65 11.63 -18.23
C PRO A 101 12.10 12.90 -18.90
N THR A 102 10.93 12.82 -19.53
CA THR A 102 10.26 13.95 -20.20
C THR A 102 9.22 14.62 -19.33
N ASN A 103 8.83 14.00 -18.20
CA ASN A 103 7.96 14.62 -17.22
C ASN A 103 8.81 15.43 -16.22
N ASP A 104 9.01 16.71 -16.52
CA ASP A 104 9.71 17.68 -15.66
C ASP A 104 8.75 18.53 -14.82
N THR A 105 7.47 18.15 -14.78
CA THR A 105 6.41 18.83 -14.03
C THR A 105 5.83 17.92 -12.96
N ASP A 106 5.26 18.50 -11.89
CA ASP A 106 4.53 17.75 -10.86
C ASP A 106 3.10 17.35 -11.32
N LEU A 107 2.76 17.53 -12.61
CA LEU A 107 1.44 17.22 -13.13
C LEU A 107 1.31 15.75 -13.48
N LYS A 108 0.16 15.17 -13.10
CA LYS A 108 -0.14 13.80 -13.47
C LYS A 108 -0.27 13.66 -14.98
N SER A 109 0.54 12.81 -15.58
CA SER A 109 0.52 12.53 -17.01
C SER A 109 -0.13 11.19 -17.31
N ALA A 110 -0.55 10.96 -18.56
CA ALA A 110 -0.96 9.63 -19.00
C ALA A 110 0.18 8.60 -18.87
N ALA A 111 1.44 9.05 -18.89
CA ALA A 111 2.60 8.18 -18.69
C ALA A 111 2.71 7.69 -17.24
N ASP A 112 2.16 8.41 -16.26
CA ASP A 112 2.27 8.04 -14.84
C ASP A 112 1.57 6.71 -14.53
N TRP A 113 0.49 6.40 -15.24
CA TRP A 113 -0.16 5.09 -15.13
C TRP A 113 0.81 3.98 -15.58
N TYR A 114 1.51 4.16 -16.69
CA TYR A 114 2.50 3.20 -17.19
C TYR A 114 3.72 3.10 -16.27
N ILE A 115 4.16 4.21 -15.69
CA ILE A 115 5.23 4.25 -14.68
C ILE A 115 4.83 3.45 -13.44
N LEU A 116 3.61 3.65 -12.92
CA LEU A 116 3.10 2.89 -11.78
C LEU A 116 2.95 1.41 -12.10
N LYS A 117 2.39 1.06 -13.27
CA LYS A 117 2.32 -0.34 -13.74
C LYS A 117 3.72 -0.98 -13.76
N CYS A 118 4.70 -0.30 -14.35
CA CYS A 118 6.09 -0.76 -14.37
C CYS A 118 6.63 -1.01 -12.95
N ARG A 119 6.45 -0.05 -12.04
CA ARG A 119 6.90 -0.19 -10.64
C ARG A 119 6.28 -1.39 -9.95
N ILE A 120 4.97 -1.57 -10.09
CA ILE A 120 4.23 -2.70 -9.51
C ILE A 120 4.76 -4.03 -10.03
N GLU A 121 4.92 -4.18 -11.35
CA GLU A 121 5.44 -5.41 -11.97
C GLU A 121 6.86 -5.73 -11.47
N GLN A 122 7.73 -4.72 -11.40
CA GLN A 122 9.08 -4.89 -10.84
C GLN A 122 9.07 -5.27 -9.36
N SER A 123 8.19 -4.66 -8.57
CA SER A 123 8.02 -4.95 -7.13
C SER A 123 7.47 -6.36 -6.90
N GLN A 124 6.52 -6.84 -7.70
CA GLN A 124 6.04 -8.22 -7.64
C GLN A 124 7.16 -9.23 -7.97
N ALA A 125 7.93 -8.97 -9.03
CA ALA A 125 9.04 -9.83 -9.44
C ALA A 125 10.12 -9.90 -8.35
N HIS A 126 10.46 -8.75 -7.77
CA HIS A 126 11.45 -8.67 -6.69
C HIS A 126 10.97 -9.38 -5.43
N LEU A 127 9.74 -9.13 -4.99
CA LEU A 127 9.16 -9.82 -3.84
C LEU A 127 9.15 -11.34 -4.04
N LYS A 128 8.83 -11.82 -5.26
CA LYS A 128 8.90 -13.24 -5.61
C LYS A 128 10.33 -13.79 -5.50
N ALA A 129 11.33 -13.03 -5.93
CA ALA A 129 12.73 -13.41 -5.78
C ALA A 129 13.15 -13.46 -4.29
N LEU A 130 12.79 -12.44 -3.50
CA LEU A 130 13.07 -12.40 -2.06
C LEU A 130 12.42 -13.55 -1.31
N LYS A 131 11.22 -13.99 -1.72
CA LYS A 131 10.50 -15.13 -1.13
C LYS A 131 11.22 -16.47 -1.29
N ARG A 132 12.21 -16.58 -2.20
CA ARG A 132 13.04 -17.79 -2.38
C ARG A 132 14.15 -17.94 -1.34
N PHE A 133 14.48 -16.85 -0.64
CA PHE A 133 15.33 -16.88 0.55
C PHE A 133 14.50 -17.20 1.78
#